data_AF-B7FYA9-F1
#
_entry.id   AF-B7FYA9-F1
#
_cell.length_a   1.000
_cell.length_b   1.000
_cell.length_c   1.000
_cell.angle_alpha   90.00
_cell.angle_beta   90.00
_cell.angle_gamma   90.00
#
_symmetry.space_group_name_H-M   'P 1'
#
loop_
_entity.id
_entity.type
_entity.pdbx_description
1 polymer ?
#
loop_
_entity_poly.entity_id
_entity_poly.type
_entity_poly.pdbx_seq_one_letter_code
_entity_poly.pdbx_strand_id
1 'polypeptide(L)'
;MARSKLLVLSLFYAQLVTAFLSSLQPATVHQAGKDQKVLSFFAYRRSPLLFVSNDESPSVNIDSANEHNLRFSGVGRLYTDHNVPFPTENPHLTILDSLMKATVVVIGLGGVGSWSAEALCRSGIGNLVLIDMDDICISNTNRQVHTLSNTVGRMKIEEMKSRLLGINPDCNVTLIHDFVGLDNVNELFQRIGRPSAVLDAIDGSNEKAALLAACVDRRIPVVTVGGAAGITDPTQIVCEDLTMAFSDKLLGICRKTLRKSYGFARGLSFHEMQREKRKVKKWHIAAVYSLEGQKAVPTVADTSSFRRCDGALGTACFVTGTFGFIAASRIVDMIAKGKLITPRRG
;
A
#
# COMPACT_ATOMS: atom_id res chain seq x y z
N MET A 1 -37.21 -13.42 29.35
CA MET A 1 -36.40 -14.46 30.03
C MET A 1 -34.96 -14.62 29.53
N ALA A 2 -34.47 -13.86 28.53
CA ALA A 2 -33.08 -13.97 28.02
C ALA A 2 -32.08 -12.95 28.60
N ARG A 3 -32.55 -11.84 29.20
CA ARG A 3 -31.66 -10.79 29.76
C ARG A 3 -31.10 -11.10 31.16
N SER A 4 -31.71 -12.01 31.91
CA SER A 4 -31.25 -12.40 33.26
C SER A 4 -30.17 -13.49 33.25
N LYS A 5 -29.96 -14.22 32.14
CA LYS A 5 -28.91 -15.26 32.04
C LYS A 5 -27.53 -14.70 31.67
N LEU A 6 -27.44 -13.54 31.02
CA LEU A 6 -26.16 -12.92 30.64
C LEU A 6 -25.43 -12.28 31.84
N LEU A 7 -26.18 -11.72 32.80
CA LEU A 7 -25.60 -11.07 33.99
C LEU A 7 -24.98 -12.08 34.97
N VAL A 8 -25.52 -13.30 35.02
CA VAL A 8 -25.00 -14.38 35.88
C VAL A 8 -23.70 -14.97 35.32
N LEU A 9 -23.56 -15.04 33.98
CA LEU A 9 -22.31 -15.49 33.35
C LEU A 9 -21.15 -14.50 33.53
N SER A 10 -21.40 -13.19 33.51
CA SER A 10 -20.33 -12.18 33.68
C SER A 10 -19.80 -12.14 35.12
N LEU A 11 -20.66 -12.36 36.11
CA LEU A 11 -20.28 -12.42 37.52
C LEU A 11 -19.45 -13.67 37.85
N PHE A 12 -19.78 -14.82 37.24
CA PHE A 12 -19.00 -16.05 37.39
C PHE A 12 -17.61 -15.93 36.76
N TYR A 13 -17.49 -15.27 35.60
CA TYR A 13 -16.19 -15.08 34.93
C TYR A 13 -15.27 -14.14 35.73
N ALA A 14 -15.82 -13.07 36.31
CA ALA A 14 -15.06 -12.15 37.16
C ALA A 14 -14.51 -12.84 38.44
N GLN A 15 -15.30 -13.73 39.06
CA GLN A 15 -14.85 -14.49 40.24
C GLN A 15 -13.75 -15.51 39.91
N LEU A 16 -13.82 -16.17 38.75
CA LEU A 16 -12.79 -17.11 38.28
C LEU A 16 -11.44 -16.43 37.98
N VAL A 17 -11.46 -15.26 37.33
CA VAL A 17 -10.24 -14.48 37.05
C VAL A 17 -9.60 -13.97 38.34
N THR A 18 -10.42 -13.55 39.31
CA THR A 18 -9.92 -13.08 40.61
C THR A 18 -9.30 -14.23 41.42
N ALA A 19 -9.89 -15.42 41.41
CA ALA A 19 -9.33 -16.59 42.08
C ALA A 19 -8.00 -17.06 41.47
N PHE A 20 -7.84 -16.98 40.14
CA PHE A 20 -6.61 -17.36 39.43
C PHE A 20 -5.45 -16.38 39.69
N LEU A 21 -5.75 -15.08 39.81
CA LEU A 21 -4.72 -14.08 40.13
C LEU A 21 -4.25 -14.18 41.60
N SER A 22 -5.11 -14.63 42.51
CA SER A 22 -4.78 -14.85 43.93
C SER A 22 -3.88 -16.07 44.18
N SER A 23 -3.82 -17.05 43.25
CA SER A 23 -3.03 -18.28 43.44
C SER A 23 -1.57 -18.17 42.97
N LEU A 24 -1.16 -17.03 42.41
CA LEU A 24 0.21 -16.79 41.97
C LEU A 24 1.04 -16.24 43.14
N GLN A 25 1.68 -17.12 43.91
CA GLN A 25 2.66 -16.71 44.91
C GLN A 25 3.93 -16.15 44.22
N PRO A 26 4.50 -15.02 44.69
CA PRO A 26 5.78 -14.55 44.21
C PRO A 26 6.93 -15.43 44.74
N ALA A 27 7.80 -15.88 43.84
CA ALA A 27 9.02 -16.60 44.19
C ALA A 27 9.98 -15.71 45.01
N THR A 28 10.38 -16.20 46.18
CA THR A 28 11.41 -15.60 47.03
C THR A 28 12.80 -15.84 46.44
N VAL A 29 13.54 -14.76 46.15
CA VAL A 29 14.96 -14.82 45.81
C VAL A 29 15.78 -14.55 47.08
N HIS A 30 16.58 -15.54 47.50
CA HIS A 30 17.53 -15.42 48.60
C HIS A 30 18.68 -14.46 48.26
N GLN A 31 19.04 -13.61 49.22
CA GLN A 31 20.24 -12.77 49.21
C GLN A 31 21.53 -13.61 49.21
N ALA A 32 22.42 -13.36 48.25
CA ALA A 32 23.84 -13.65 48.36
C ALA A 32 24.67 -12.58 47.63
N GLY A 33 25.44 -11.82 48.43
CA GLY A 33 26.79 -11.29 48.19
C GLY A 33 27.21 -10.70 46.83
N LYS A 34 27.43 -9.38 46.86
CA LYS A 34 28.56 -8.59 46.30
C LYS A 34 28.78 -8.51 44.76
N ASP A 35 29.07 -7.26 44.38
CA ASP A 35 29.76 -6.77 43.17
C ASP A 35 28.94 -6.37 41.93
N GLN A 36 28.63 -5.07 41.93
CA GLN A 36 28.83 -4.06 40.88
C GLN A 36 28.36 -4.28 39.43
N LYS A 37 27.53 -3.29 39.03
CA LYS A 37 27.35 -2.65 37.71
C LYS A 37 26.43 -3.36 36.70
N VAL A 38 25.59 -2.49 36.11
CA VAL A 38 24.73 -2.68 34.92
C VAL A 38 23.36 -3.29 35.21
N LEU A 39 22.33 -2.42 35.27
CA LEU A 39 21.00 -2.55 34.64
C LEU A 39 20.03 -1.54 35.30
N SER A 40 19.92 -0.35 34.71
CA SER A 40 18.86 0.61 35.06
C SER A 40 18.10 1.02 33.80
N PHE A 41 17.31 0.12 33.23
CA PHE A 41 16.29 0.48 32.24
C PHE A 41 15.13 -0.51 32.34
N PHE A 42 13.90 0.01 32.30
CA PHE A 42 12.58 -0.64 32.49
C PHE A 42 12.01 -0.66 33.91
N ALA A 43 11.60 0.52 34.40
CA ALA A 43 10.46 0.63 35.31
C ALA A 43 9.20 0.96 34.48
N TYR A 44 8.46 -0.06 34.04
CA TYR A 44 7.13 0.10 33.45
C TYR A 44 6.14 0.42 34.58
N ARG A 45 5.75 1.69 34.73
CA ARG A 45 4.67 2.09 35.65
C ARG A 45 3.35 1.44 35.19
N ARG A 46 2.92 0.38 35.88
CA ARG A 46 1.52 -0.06 35.86
C ARG A 46 0.70 0.89 36.74
N SER A 47 0.06 1.88 36.13
CA SER A 47 -1.01 2.64 36.79
C SER A 47 -2.25 1.75 36.90
N PRO A 48 -2.98 1.74 38.04
CA PRO A 48 -4.22 0.98 38.17
C PRO A 48 -5.31 1.56 37.27
N LEU A 49 -6.09 0.68 36.63
CA LEU A 49 -7.25 0.99 35.82
C LEU A 49 -8.31 1.72 36.67
N LEU A 50 -8.28 3.05 36.64
CA LEU A 50 -9.39 3.90 37.04
C LEU A 50 -10.47 3.80 35.95
N PHE A 51 -11.61 3.20 36.31
CA PHE A 51 -12.85 3.35 35.56
C PHE A 51 -13.24 4.83 35.58
N VAL A 52 -12.93 5.55 34.51
CA VAL A 52 -13.46 6.89 34.26
C VAL A 52 -14.80 6.71 33.56
N SER A 53 -15.88 6.74 34.34
CA SER A 53 -17.20 7.06 33.83
C SER A 53 -17.28 8.59 33.73
N ASN A 54 -17.11 9.14 32.54
CA ASN A 54 -17.82 10.32 32.05
C ASN A 54 -17.48 10.50 30.57
N ASP A 55 -18.54 10.59 29.79
CA ASP A 55 -18.61 10.62 28.33
C ASP A 55 -18.40 12.06 27.82
N GLU A 56 -17.23 12.63 28.08
CA GLU A 56 -16.80 13.90 27.47
C GLU A 56 -15.34 13.74 27.03
N SER A 57 -15.15 13.16 25.85
CA SER A 57 -13.89 13.37 25.13
C SER A 57 -13.84 14.86 24.76
N PRO A 58 -12.81 15.61 25.17
CA PRO A 58 -12.73 17.02 24.84
C PRO A 58 -12.69 17.14 23.32
N SER A 59 -13.74 17.74 22.73
CA SER A 59 -13.76 18.14 21.33
C SER A 59 -12.80 19.31 21.19
N VAL A 60 -11.51 19.00 21.07
CA VAL A 60 -10.50 19.98 20.71
C VAL A 60 -10.89 20.47 19.31
N ASN A 61 -11.24 21.75 19.20
CA ASN A 61 -11.49 22.40 17.94
C ASN A 61 -10.12 22.61 17.27
N ILE A 62 -9.59 21.55 16.68
CA ILE A 62 -8.31 21.54 16.00
C ILE A 62 -8.53 22.21 14.64
N ASP A 63 -7.83 23.31 14.35
CA ASP A 63 -7.77 23.87 13.00
C ASP A 63 -7.35 22.75 12.01
N SER A 64 -8.00 22.66 10.86
CA SER A 64 -7.69 21.68 9.80
C SER A 64 -6.19 21.50 9.53
N ALA A 65 -5.42 22.59 9.49
CA ALA A 65 -3.96 22.55 9.32
C ALA A 65 -3.24 21.86 10.50
N ASN A 66 -3.70 22.12 11.73
CA ASN A 66 -3.20 21.44 12.92
C ASN A 66 -3.60 19.97 12.94
N GLU A 67 -4.79 19.61 12.44
CA GLU A 67 -5.24 18.22 12.40
C GLU A 67 -4.44 17.40 11.38
N HIS A 68 -4.24 17.93 10.17
CA HIS A 68 -3.39 17.31 9.16
C HIS A 68 -1.98 17.03 9.70
N ASN A 69 -1.38 18.02 10.35
CA ASN A 69 -0.06 17.89 10.97
C ASN A 69 -0.07 16.81 12.06
N LEU A 70 -1.09 16.74 12.91
CA LEU A 70 -1.19 15.70 13.93
C LEU A 70 -1.30 14.29 13.31
N ARG A 71 -2.11 14.13 12.26
CA ARG A 71 -2.28 12.86 11.55
C ARG A 71 -0.98 12.36 10.91
N PHE A 72 -0.20 13.25 10.30
CA PHE A 72 0.92 12.87 9.42
C PHE A 72 2.31 13.30 9.91
N SER A 73 2.46 13.95 11.07
CA SER A 73 3.76 14.38 11.60
C SER A 73 4.80 13.26 11.65
N GLY A 74 4.38 12.01 11.91
CA GLY A 74 5.26 10.85 11.88
C GLY A 74 5.90 10.62 10.50
N VAL A 75 5.13 10.82 9.43
CA VAL A 75 5.62 10.73 8.04
C VAL A 75 6.59 11.88 7.75
N GLY A 76 6.22 13.11 8.11
CA GLY A 76 7.09 14.27 7.93
C GLY A 76 8.45 14.08 8.60
N ARG A 77 8.47 13.61 9.86
CA ARG A 77 9.71 13.29 10.59
C ARG A 77 10.50 12.17 9.93
N LEU A 78 9.85 11.11 9.45
CA LEU A 78 10.50 9.96 8.81
C LEU A 78 11.31 10.37 7.57
N TYR A 79 10.79 11.28 6.75
CA TYR A 79 11.42 11.70 5.51
C TYR A 79 12.33 12.92 5.66
N THR A 80 12.44 13.49 6.87
CA THR A 80 13.35 14.62 7.15
C THR A 80 14.78 14.12 7.20
N ASP A 81 15.65 14.63 6.30
CA ASP A 81 17.09 14.35 6.35
C ASP A 81 17.82 15.30 7.29
N HIS A 82 18.07 14.87 8.53
CA HIS A 82 18.75 15.68 9.55
C HIS A 82 20.20 16.08 9.20
N ASN A 83 20.79 15.54 8.14
CA ASN A 83 22.16 15.89 7.72
C ASN A 83 22.23 17.06 6.74
N VAL A 84 21.10 17.55 6.24
CA VAL A 84 21.04 18.70 5.34
C VAL A 84 20.66 19.95 6.14
N PRO A 85 21.45 21.04 6.10
CA PRO A 85 21.07 22.30 6.72
C PRO A 85 19.74 22.76 6.15
N PHE A 86 18.71 22.85 7.00
CA PHE A 86 17.39 23.22 6.55
C PHE A 86 17.22 24.73 6.54
N PRO A 87 16.64 25.30 5.47
CA PRO A 87 16.33 26.73 5.41
C PRO A 87 15.13 27.13 6.29
N THR A 88 14.41 26.16 6.87
CA THR A 88 13.18 26.36 7.65
C THR A 88 13.30 25.76 9.05
N GLU A 89 12.75 26.41 10.07
CA GLU A 89 12.70 25.89 11.45
C GLU A 89 11.97 24.54 11.57
N ASN A 90 11.07 24.22 10.63
CA ASN A 90 10.23 23.01 10.65
C ASN A 90 10.30 22.20 9.33
N PRO A 91 11.42 21.52 9.03
CA PRO A 91 11.63 20.86 7.74
C PRO A 91 10.65 19.72 7.43
N HIS A 92 10.15 19.06 8.48
CA HIS A 92 9.13 18.02 8.35
C HIS A 92 7.80 18.58 7.82
N LEU A 93 7.46 19.85 8.10
CA LEU A 93 6.25 20.49 7.57
C LEU A 93 6.37 20.78 6.08
N THR A 94 7.57 21.12 5.59
CA THR A 94 7.83 21.31 4.15
C THR A 94 7.63 20.02 3.36
N ILE A 95 8.01 18.88 3.94
CA ILE A 95 7.77 17.55 3.34
C ILE A 95 6.27 17.25 3.31
N LEU A 96 5.56 17.51 4.40
CA LEU A 96 4.11 17.30 4.46
C LEU A 96 3.37 18.19 3.46
N ASP A 97 3.75 19.47 3.34
CA ASP A 97 3.20 20.39 2.34
C ASP A 97 3.41 19.87 0.91
N SER A 98 4.58 19.29 0.62
CA SER A 98 4.88 18.67 -0.68
C SER A 98 3.99 17.45 -0.96
N LEU A 99 3.74 16.61 0.05
CA LEU A 99 2.85 15.44 -0.05
C LEU A 99 1.38 15.87 -0.18
N MET A 100 0.96 16.87 0.58
CA MET A 100 -0.40 17.43 0.55
C MET A 100 -0.72 18.05 -0.81
N LYS A 101 0.23 18.74 -1.43
CA LYS A 101 0.06 19.33 -2.78
C LYS A 101 0.13 18.29 -3.90
N ALA A 102 0.66 17.10 -3.66
CA ALA A 102 0.84 16.10 -4.70
C ALA A 102 -0.50 15.51 -5.15
N THR A 103 -0.58 15.21 -6.45
CA THR A 103 -1.67 14.43 -7.06
C THR A 103 -1.15 13.10 -7.54
N VAL A 104 -1.68 12.00 -6.99
CA VAL A 104 -1.31 10.64 -7.38
C VAL A 104 -2.52 9.93 -7.98
N VAL A 105 -2.34 9.38 -9.17
CA VAL A 105 -3.37 8.55 -9.83
C VAL A 105 -3.12 7.09 -9.47
N VAL A 106 -4.14 6.38 -9.00
CA VAL A 106 -4.11 4.93 -8.77
C VAL A 106 -5.06 4.27 -9.75
N ILE A 107 -4.51 3.42 -10.62
CA ILE A 107 -5.27 2.73 -11.66
C ILE A 107 -5.35 1.24 -11.33
N GLY A 108 -6.58 0.76 -11.15
CA GLY A 108 -6.90 -0.57 -10.66
C GLY A 108 -6.91 -0.63 -9.13
N LEU A 109 -8.08 -0.77 -8.52
CA LEU A 109 -8.31 -0.96 -7.08
C LEU A 109 -8.51 -2.44 -6.72
N GLY A 110 -7.77 -3.32 -7.40
CA GLY A 110 -7.70 -4.73 -7.07
C GLY A 110 -6.80 -5.02 -5.86
N GLY A 111 -6.24 -6.24 -5.81
CA GLY A 111 -5.46 -6.72 -4.66
C GLY A 111 -4.19 -5.93 -4.35
N VAL A 112 -3.67 -5.13 -5.29
CA VAL A 112 -2.50 -4.28 -5.07
C VAL A 112 -2.92 -2.83 -4.86
N GLY A 113 -3.64 -2.26 -5.83
CA GLY A 113 -3.94 -0.82 -5.82
C GLY A 113 -4.84 -0.37 -4.69
N SER A 114 -5.70 -1.25 -4.14
CA SER A 114 -6.50 -0.90 -2.96
C SER A 114 -5.62 -0.60 -1.73
N TRP A 115 -4.56 -1.40 -1.52
CA TRP A 115 -3.60 -1.17 -0.44
C TRP A 115 -2.66 0.00 -0.73
N SER A 116 -2.30 0.20 -2.00
CA SER A 116 -1.53 1.36 -2.40
C SER A 116 -2.27 2.67 -2.14
N ALA A 117 -3.54 2.77 -2.52
CA ALA A 117 -4.37 3.95 -2.27
C ALA A 117 -4.47 4.25 -0.76
N GLU A 118 -4.66 3.21 0.06
CA GLU A 118 -4.65 3.36 1.52
C GLU A 118 -3.28 3.86 2.03
N ALA A 119 -2.19 3.26 1.60
CA ALA A 119 -0.85 3.65 2.03
C ALA A 119 -0.48 5.07 1.60
N LEU A 120 -0.88 5.50 0.40
CA LEU A 120 -0.69 6.87 -0.09
C LEU A 120 -1.45 7.87 0.78
N CYS A 121 -2.72 7.61 1.07
CA CYS A 121 -3.53 8.47 1.95
C CYS A 121 -2.97 8.52 3.38
N ARG A 122 -2.58 7.36 3.94
CA ARG A 122 -1.90 7.28 5.26
C ARG A 122 -0.53 7.97 5.28
N SER A 123 0.04 8.25 4.12
CA SER A 123 1.29 9.00 3.97
C SER A 123 1.07 10.51 3.81
N GLY A 124 -0.17 11.00 3.86
CA GLY A 124 -0.49 12.42 3.72
C GLY A 124 -0.55 12.93 2.29
N ILE A 125 -0.67 12.05 1.28
CA ILE A 125 -0.95 12.49 -0.10
C ILE A 125 -2.32 13.19 -0.11
N GLY A 126 -2.34 14.46 -0.52
CA GLY A 126 -3.54 15.29 -0.41
C GLY A 126 -4.52 15.10 -1.57
N ASN A 127 -4.08 14.66 -2.74
CA ASN A 127 -4.96 14.44 -3.90
C ASN A 127 -4.78 13.04 -4.49
N LEU A 128 -5.86 12.27 -4.51
CA LEU A 128 -5.90 10.93 -5.07
C LEU A 128 -6.95 10.85 -6.19
N VAL A 129 -6.53 10.37 -7.35
CA VAL A 129 -7.44 10.04 -8.46
C VAL A 129 -7.54 8.52 -8.55
N LEU A 130 -8.73 7.97 -8.35
CA LEU A 130 -8.97 6.53 -8.38
C LEU A 130 -9.67 6.14 -9.68
N ILE A 131 -9.09 5.19 -10.40
CA ILE A 131 -9.64 4.67 -11.67
C ILE A 131 -9.85 3.16 -11.55
N ASP A 132 -11.11 2.74 -11.55
CA ASP A 132 -11.53 1.34 -11.63
C ASP A 132 -12.99 1.29 -12.09
N MET A 133 -13.38 0.23 -12.81
CA MET A 133 -14.74 0.05 -13.31
C MET A 133 -15.52 -1.03 -12.55
N ASP A 134 -14.87 -1.83 -11.73
CA ASP A 134 -15.44 -3.01 -11.08
C ASP A 134 -16.22 -2.70 -9.80
N ASP A 135 -17.17 -3.59 -9.52
CA ASP A 135 -17.77 -3.75 -8.20
C ASP A 135 -16.99 -4.73 -7.31
N ILE A 136 -17.22 -4.62 -6.00
CA ILE A 136 -16.68 -5.51 -4.99
C ILE A 136 -17.36 -6.89 -5.09
N CYS A 137 -16.54 -7.93 -5.28
CA CYS A 137 -16.98 -9.32 -5.27
C CYS A 137 -16.56 -10.01 -3.96
N ILE A 138 -17.38 -10.92 -3.43
CA ILE A 138 -17.03 -11.71 -2.25
C ILE A 138 -15.70 -12.47 -2.41
N SER A 139 -15.34 -12.89 -3.62
CA SER A 139 -14.07 -13.56 -3.92
C SER A 139 -12.84 -12.65 -3.83
N ASN A 140 -13.01 -11.34 -3.58
CA ASN A 140 -11.95 -10.38 -3.36
C ASN A 140 -11.45 -10.36 -1.90
N THR A 141 -12.19 -10.97 -0.96
CA THR A 141 -11.93 -10.98 0.49
C THR A 141 -10.50 -11.37 0.86
N ASN A 142 -9.88 -12.28 0.13
CA ASN A 142 -8.53 -12.75 0.43
C ASN A 142 -7.41 -11.72 0.15
N ARG A 143 -7.70 -10.59 -0.52
CA ARG A 143 -6.65 -9.70 -1.03
C ARG A 143 -6.99 -8.22 -1.18
N GLN A 144 -8.25 -7.79 -1.10
CA GLN A 144 -8.64 -6.39 -1.33
C GLN A 144 -9.14 -5.73 -0.06
N VAL A 145 -8.61 -4.55 0.28
CA VAL A 145 -8.84 -3.91 1.60
C VAL A 145 -10.27 -3.41 1.80
N HIS A 146 -10.96 -3.07 0.71
CA HIS A 146 -12.34 -2.59 0.72
C HIS A 146 -13.38 -3.71 0.77
N THR A 147 -12.98 -4.98 0.66
CA THR A 147 -13.92 -6.11 0.65
C THR A 147 -14.26 -6.57 2.07
N LEU A 148 -15.39 -6.07 2.57
CA LEU A 148 -16.04 -6.46 3.82
C LEU A 148 -17.42 -7.06 3.53
N SER A 149 -17.98 -7.83 4.47
CA SER A 149 -19.28 -8.51 4.29
C SER A 149 -20.42 -7.56 3.89
N ASN A 150 -20.40 -6.31 4.35
CA ASN A 150 -21.41 -5.28 4.07
C ASN A 150 -21.14 -4.42 2.82
N THR A 151 -20.03 -4.66 2.12
CA THR A 151 -19.59 -3.85 0.96
C THR A 151 -19.70 -4.58 -0.37
N VAL A 152 -19.97 -5.89 -0.35
CA VAL A 152 -20.13 -6.71 -1.56
C VAL A 152 -21.24 -6.13 -2.44
N GLY A 153 -20.96 -6.00 -3.74
CA GLY A 153 -21.86 -5.41 -4.74
C GLY A 153 -21.78 -3.89 -4.87
N ARG A 154 -20.99 -3.19 -4.04
CA ARG A 154 -20.71 -1.76 -4.21
C ARG A 154 -19.55 -1.52 -5.16
N MET A 155 -19.49 -0.34 -5.76
CA MET A 155 -18.37 0.07 -6.61
C MET A 155 -17.09 0.21 -5.80
N LYS A 156 -15.98 -0.36 -6.31
CA LYS A 156 -14.68 -0.30 -5.60
C LYS A 156 -14.21 1.12 -5.33
N ILE A 157 -14.36 2.02 -6.32
CA ILE A 157 -13.93 3.42 -6.23
C ILE A 157 -14.68 4.20 -5.14
N GLU A 158 -15.98 3.97 -4.98
CA GLU A 158 -16.81 4.66 -3.99
C GLU A 158 -16.51 4.16 -2.57
N GLU A 159 -16.42 2.85 -2.38
CA GLU A 159 -16.08 2.29 -1.07
C GLU A 159 -14.65 2.68 -0.66
N MET A 160 -13.71 2.69 -1.61
CA MET A 160 -12.36 3.17 -1.35
C MET A 160 -12.37 4.65 -0.99
N LYS A 161 -13.12 5.51 -1.70
CA LYS A 161 -13.26 6.93 -1.33
C LYS A 161 -13.74 7.12 0.10
N SER A 162 -14.84 6.47 0.47
CA SER A 162 -15.39 6.51 1.83
C SER A 162 -14.34 6.15 2.88
N ARG A 163 -13.61 5.06 2.63
CA ARG A 163 -12.52 4.61 3.49
C ARG A 163 -11.38 5.62 3.58
N LEU A 164 -10.95 6.21 2.47
CA LEU A 164 -9.87 7.19 2.42
C LEU A 164 -10.24 8.49 3.15
N LEU A 165 -11.48 8.96 3.02
CA LEU A 165 -11.96 10.13 3.77
C LEU A 165 -12.09 9.84 5.27
N GLY A 166 -12.37 8.60 5.66
CA GLY A 166 -12.25 8.15 7.06
C GLY A 166 -10.81 8.22 7.60
N ILE A 167 -9.80 8.10 6.73
CA ILE A 167 -8.37 8.19 7.08
C ILE A 167 -7.86 9.64 7.04
N ASN A 168 -8.35 10.44 6.09
CA ASN A 168 -7.96 11.83 5.89
C ASN A 168 -9.13 12.62 5.27
N PRO A 169 -9.94 13.31 6.09
CA PRO A 169 -11.08 14.12 5.63
C PRO A 169 -10.68 15.21 4.63
N ASP A 170 -9.45 15.71 4.71
CA ASP A 170 -8.94 16.77 3.82
C ASP A 170 -8.38 16.21 2.51
N CYS A 171 -8.34 14.89 2.32
CA CYS A 171 -7.90 14.29 1.06
C CYS A 171 -8.93 14.56 -0.04
N ASN A 172 -8.50 15.21 -1.11
CA ASN A 172 -9.30 15.33 -2.32
C ASN A 172 -9.27 14.03 -3.11
N VAL A 173 -10.37 13.28 -3.09
CA VAL A 173 -10.50 12.01 -3.80
C VAL A 173 -11.41 12.17 -5.03
N THR A 174 -10.80 12.14 -6.21
CA THR A 174 -11.49 12.17 -7.51
C THR A 174 -11.70 10.75 -8.02
N LEU A 175 -12.90 10.46 -8.50
CA LEU A 175 -13.27 9.13 -9.00
C LEU A 175 -13.46 9.16 -10.51
N ILE A 176 -12.88 8.18 -11.19
CA ILE A 176 -13.09 7.94 -12.61
C ILE A 176 -13.59 6.50 -12.74
N HIS A 177 -14.88 6.35 -13.00
CA HIS A 177 -15.49 5.06 -13.28
C HIS A 177 -15.22 4.68 -14.74
N ASP A 178 -14.04 4.13 -14.99
CA ASP A 178 -13.55 3.76 -16.31
C ASP A 178 -12.40 2.74 -16.17
N PHE A 179 -11.92 2.20 -17.29
CA PHE A 179 -10.72 1.39 -17.37
C PHE A 179 -9.71 2.03 -18.33
N VAL A 180 -8.45 1.61 -18.28
CA VAL A 180 -7.46 2.03 -19.30
C VAL A 180 -7.58 1.13 -20.52
N GLY A 181 -7.99 1.71 -21.63
CA GLY A 181 -7.99 1.12 -22.97
C GLY A 181 -6.88 1.72 -23.85
N LEU A 182 -6.64 1.06 -24.99
CA LEU A 182 -5.66 1.54 -25.99
C LEU A 182 -6.11 2.85 -26.66
N ASP A 183 -7.42 3.06 -26.74
CA ASP A 183 -8.11 4.16 -27.39
C ASP A 183 -8.39 5.34 -26.43
N ASN A 184 -8.65 5.07 -25.14
CA ASN A 184 -9.05 6.10 -24.18
C ASN A 184 -7.90 6.70 -23.34
N VAL A 185 -6.70 6.11 -23.33
CA VAL A 185 -5.61 6.53 -22.42
C VAL A 185 -5.27 8.03 -22.55
N ASN A 186 -5.34 8.57 -23.77
CA ASN A 186 -5.06 9.98 -24.01
C ASN A 186 -6.14 10.90 -23.45
N GLU A 187 -7.41 10.51 -23.60
CA GLU A 187 -8.56 11.22 -23.04
C GLU A 187 -8.55 11.18 -21.51
N LEU A 188 -8.21 10.03 -20.91
CA LEU A 188 -8.04 9.91 -19.46
C LEU A 188 -7.04 10.94 -18.93
N PHE A 189 -5.86 11.08 -19.55
CA PHE A 189 -4.90 12.11 -19.14
C PHE A 189 -5.38 13.54 -19.39
N GLN A 190 -6.25 13.79 -20.38
CA GLN A 190 -6.86 15.12 -20.55
C GLN A 190 -7.80 15.46 -19.39
N ARG A 191 -8.60 14.48 -18.95
CA ARG A 191 -9.52 14.62 -17.80
C ARG A 191 -8.77 14.80 -16.49
N ILE A 192 -7.66 14.10 -16.30
CA ILE A 192 -6.85 14.11 -15.07
C ILE A 192 -5.92 15.34 -14.99
N GLY A 193 -5.44 15.81 -16.13
CA GLY A 193 -4.34 16.78 -16.19
C GLY A 193 -2.98 16.12 -15.95
N ARG A 194 -2.03 16.88 -15.39
CA ARG A 194 -0.66 16.40 -15.11
C ARG A 194 -0.50 16.03 -13.63
N PRO A 195 -0.60 14.75 -13.25
CA PRO A 195 -0.36 14.32 -11.89
C PRO A 195 1.13 14.35 -11.53
N SER A 196 1.43 14.34 -10.23
CA SER A 196 2.78 14.19 -9.71
C SER A 196 3.35 12.79 -10.00
N ALA A 197 2.50 11.75 -9.91
CA ALA A 197 2.85 10.37 -10.26
C ALA A 197 1.63 9.53 -10.61
N VAL A 198 1.85 8.42 -11.32
CA VAL A 198 0.87 7.37 -11.59
C VAL A 198 1.32 6.07 -10.92
N LEU A 199 0.39 5.39 -10.26
CA LEU A 199 0.54 4.03 -9.77
C LEU A 199 -0.32 3.11 -10.63
N ASP A 200 0.35 2.21 -11.33
CA ASP A 200 -0.25 1.27 -12.26
C ASP A 200 -0.37 -0.13 -11.66
N ALA A 201 -1.59 -0.49 -11.25
CA ALA A 201 -1.98 -1.79 -10.75
C ALA A 201 -2.94 -2.54 -11.70
N ILE A 202 -2.88 -2.23 -13.00
CA ILE A 202 -3.63 -2.94 -14.05
C ILE A 202 -3.11 -4.38 -14.21
N ASP A 203 -4.01 -5.34 -14.39
CA ASP A 203 -3.71 -6.76 -14.62
C ASP A 203 -3.61 -7.15 -16.11
N GLY A 204 -4.18 -6.35 -17.03
CA GLY A 204 -4.06 -6.48 -18.48
C GLY A 204 -2.73 -5.96 -19.04
N SER A 205 -1.94 -6.84 -19.69
CA SER A 205 -0.58 -6.49 -20.16
C SER A 205 -0.52 -5.45 -21.29
N ASN A 206 -1.55 -5.32 -22.13
CA ASN A 206 -1.55 -4.42 -23.28
C ASN A 206 -1.96 -3.00 -22.86
N GLU A 207 -2.98 -2.92 -22.03
CA GLU A 207 -3.50 -1.73 -21.36
C GLU A 207 -2.38 -1.10 -20.52
N LYS A 208 -1.65 -1.95 -19.78
CA LYS A 208 -0.45 -1.57 -19.04
C LYS A 208 0.63 -0.96 -19.93
N ALA A 209 0.94 -1.60 -21.06
CA ALA A 209 1.92 -1.07 -22.00
C ALA A 209 1.48 0.29 -22.58
N ALA A 210 0.18 0.46 -22.89
CA ALA A 210 -0.36 1.73 -23.38
C ALA A 210 -0.26 2.84 -22.34
N LEU A 211 -0.61 2.56 -21.09
CA LEU A 211 -0.46 3.50 -19.97
C LEU A 211 0.99 3.94 -19.81
N LEU A 212 1.93 2.99 -19.77
CA LEU A 212 3.35 3.29 -19.58
C LEU A 212 3.93 4.09 -20.74
N ALA A 213 3.53 3.79 -21.98
CA ALA A 213 3.91 4.60 -23.14
C ALA A 213 3.36 6.02 -23.04
N ALA A 214 2.08 6.18 -22.66
CA ALA A 214 1.46 7.49 -22.48
C ALA A 214 2.12 8.31 -21.36
N CYS A 215 2.52 7.68 -20.26
CA CYS A 215 3.30 8.31 -19.18
C CYS A 215 4.68 8.77 -19.69
N VAL A 216 5.36 7.97 -20.51
CA VAL A 216 6.64 8.34 -21.12
C VAL A 216 6.51 9.54 -22.05
N ASP A 217 5.51 9.53 -22.93
CA ASP A 217 5.25 10.66 -23.85
C ASP A 217 4.97 11.96 -23.11
N ARG A 218 4.29 11.87 -21.97
CA ARG A 218 3.94 13.03 -21.13
C ARG A 218 5.00 13.35 -20.08
N ARG A 219 6.07 12.57 -19.96
CA ARG A 219 7.08 12.70 -18.90
C ARG A 219 6.45 12.71 -17.50
N ILE A 220 5.48 11.83 -17.27
CA ILE A 220 4.81 11.65 -15.98
C ILE A 220 5.49 10.49 -15.24
N PRO A 221 6.00 10.70 -14.01
CA PRO A 221 6.54 9.63 -13.18
C PRO A 221 5.52 8.50 -12.99
N VAL A 222 5.96 7.25 -13.14
CA VAL A 222 5.09 6.09 -13.03
C VAL A 222 5.76 4.94 -12.29
N VAL A 223 5.01 4.30 -11.40
CA VAL A 223 5.37 3.03 -10.75
C VAL A 223 4.38 1.98 -11.22
N THR A 224 4.89 0.96 -11.89
CA THR A 224 4.11 -0.20 -12.34
C THR A 224 4.26 -1.35 -11.37
N VAL A 225 3.24 -2.20 -11.30
CA VAL A 225 3.26 -3.41 -10.49
C VAL A 225 3.08 -4.65 -11.36
N GLY A 226 3.84 -5.71 -11.06
CA GLY A 226 3.73 -7.02 -11.69
C GLY A 226 2.61 -7.91 -11.13
N GLY A 227 2.61 -9.17 -11.54
CA GLY A 227 1.60 -10.15 -11.16
C GLY A 227 1.86 -10.75 -9.78
N ALA A 228 1.08 -10.35 -8.78
CA ALA A 228 1.19 -10.86 -7.40
C ALA A 228 0.53 -12.22 -7.14
N ALA A 229 -0.08 -12.85 -8.15
CA ALA A 229 -0.72 -14.15 -8.03
C ALA A 229 0.29 -15.30 -8.09
N GLY A 230 0.05 -16.35 -7.31
CA GLY A 230 0.94 -17.52 -7.22
C GLY A 230 2.25 -17.25 -6.48
N ILE A 231 2.37 -16.13 -5.78
CA ILE A 231 3.52 -15.74 -4.95
C ILE A 231 3.17 -15.96 -3.48
N THR A 232 4.14 -16.41 -2.69
CA THR A 232 3.93 -16.69 -1.26
C THR A 232 4.89 -15.98 -0.32
N ASP A 233 6.07 -15.59 -0.79
CA ASP A 233 7.07 -14.95 0.05
C ASP A 233 7.11 -13.43 -0.18
N PRO A 234 6.55 -12.61 0.73
CA PRO A 234 6.58 -11.16 0.59
C PRO A 234 8.00 -10.57 0.73
N THR A 235 8.96 -11.31 1.28
CA THR A 235 10.34 -10.81 1.48
C THR A 235 11.15 -10.77 0.19
N GLN A 236 10.66 -11.43 -0.86
CA GLN A 236 11.29 -11.45 -2.19
C GLN A 236 10.73 -10.37 -3.14
N ILE A 237 9.87 -9.48 -2.65
CA ILE A 237 9.31 -8.40 -3.45
C ILE A 237 10.32 -7.25 -3.52
N VAL A 238 10.65 -6.82 -4.74
CA VAL A 238 11.60 -5.75 -5.02
C VAL A 238 10.97 -4.64 -5.86
N CYS A 239 11.61 -3.48 -5.90
CA CYS A 239 11.24 -2.36 -6.78
C CYS A 239 12.46 -1.89 -7.56
N GLU A 240 12.51 -2.20 -8.85
CA GLU A 240 13.65 -1.90 -9.72
C GLU A 240 13.19 -1.26 -11.04
N ASP A 241 14.10 -1.00 -11.98
CA ASP A 241 13.69 -0.59 -13.32
C ASP A 241 12.93 -1.72 -14.02
N LEU A 242 11.86 -1.40 -14.74
CA LEU A 242 11.07 -2.37 -15.49
C LEU A 242 11.96 -3.24 -16.39
N THR A 243 13.05 -2.72 -16.96
CA THR A 243 13.97 -3.52 -17.78
C THR A 243 14.62 -4.68 -17.04
N MET A 244 14.71 -4.60 -15.70
CA MET A 244 15.32 -5.63 -14.85
C MET A 244 14.33 -6.73 -14.46
N ALA A 245 13.02 -6.47 -14.52
CA ALA A 245 12.01 -7.39 -14.02
C ALA A 245 12.08 -8.77 -14.71
N PHE A 246 12.20 -9.84 -13.93
CA PHE A 246 12.21 -11.23 -14.39
C PHE A 246 11.24 -12.08 -13.57
N SER A 247 11.03 -13.34 -13.97
CA SER A 247 10.09 -14.27 -13.31
C SER A 247 8.61 -13.82 -13.27
N ASP A 248 8.26 -12.75 -13.98
CA ASP A 248 6.91 -12.19 -14.02
C ASP A 248 6.36 -12.20 -15.45
N LYS A 249 5.30 -12.99 -15.67
CA LYS A 249 4.66 -13.13 -16.99
C LYS A 249 3.98 -11.85 -17.45
N LEU A 250 3.31 -11.13 -16.55
CA LEU A 250 2.59 -9.90 -16.86
C LEU A 250 3.56 -8.82 -17.35
N LEU A 251 4.63 -8.57 -16.58
CA LEU A 251 5.67 -7.61 -16.94
C LEU A 251 6.46 -8.08 -18.16
N GLY A 252 6.71 -9.39 -18.31
CA GLY A 252 7.37 -9.94 -19.49
C GLY A 252 6.63 -9.65 -20.80
N ILE A 253 5.30 -9.85 -20.81
CA ILE A 253 4.45 -9.52 -21.96
C ILE A 253 4.39 -8.00 -22.16
N CYS A 254 4.17 -7.23 -21.10
CA CYS A 254 4.16 -5.76 -21.15
C CYS A 254 5.44 -5.20 -21.79
N ARG A 255 6.63 -5.65 -21.37
CA ARG A 255 7.91 -5.25 -21.97
C ARG A 255 8.04 -5.65 -23.44
N LYS A 256 7.48 -6.79 -23.84
CA LYS A 256 7.47 -7.21 -25.25
C LYS A 256 6.59 -6.26 -26.06
N THR A 257 5.42 -5.90 -25.56
CA THR A 257 4.48 -4.96 -26.20
C THR A 257 5.08 -3.56 -26.28
N LEU A 258 5.70 -3.04 -25.21
CA LEU A 258 6.39 -1.75 -25.20
C LEU A 258 7.47 -1.63 -26.29
N ARG A 259 8.28 -2.69 -26.48
CA ARG A 259 9.30 -2.73 -27.53
C ARG A 259 8.69 -2.80 -28.93
N LYS A 260 7.69 -3.68 -29.11
CA LYS A 260 7.10 -3.95 -30.43
C LYS A 260 6.23 -2.79 -30.94
N SER A 261 5.43 -2.20 -30.05
CA SER A 261 4.36 -1.27 -30.43
C SER A 261 4.66 0.20 -30.08
N TYR A 262 5.56 0.45 -29.12
CA TYR A 262 5.80 1.80 -28.59
C TYR A 262 7.26 2.28 -28.69
N GLY A 263 8.12 1.54 -29.40
CA GLY A 263 9.48 1.96 -29.72
C GLY A 263 10.46 1.98 -28.54
N PHE A 264 10.22 1.19 -27.50
CA PHE A 264 11.15 1.10 -26.37
C PHE A 264 12.42 0.34 -26.74
N ALA A 265 13.57 0.81 -26.26
CA ALA A 265 14.87 0.18 -26.49
C ALA A 265 14.93 -1.22 -25.86
N ARG A 266 15.63 -2.15 -26.50
CA ARG A 266 15.81 -3.51 -25.97
C ARG A 266 16.69 -3.48 -24.71
N GLY A 267 16.16 -4.01 -23.59
CA GLY A 267 16.97 -4.38 -22.42
C GLY A 267 17.72 -5.71 -22.63
N LEU A 268 18.63 -6.06 -21.72
CA LEU A 268 19.29 -7.36 -21.71
C LEU A 268 18.30 -8.45 -21.26
N SER A 269 18.38 -9.65 -21.84
CA SER A 269 17.71 -10.83 -21.31
C SER A 269 18.32 -11.27 -19.97
N PHE A 270 17.61 -12.09 -19.21
CA PHE A 270 18.09 -12.62 -17.93
C PHE A 270 19.47 -13.32 -18.05
N HIS A 271 19.64 -14.16 -19.07
CA HIS A 271 20.92 -14.83 -19.33
C HIS A 271 22.02 -13.85 -19.76
N GLU A 272 21.66 -12.78 -20.47
CA GLU A 272 22.61 -11.71 -20.84
C GLU A 272 22.99 -10.85 -19.62
N MET A 273 22.08 -10.62 -18.68
CA MET A 273 22.38 -9.91 -17.42
C MET A 273 23.37 -10.69 -16.53
N GLN A 274 23.31 -12.02 -16.52
CA GLN A 274 24.26 -12.85 -15.77
C GLN A 274 25.63 -13.00 -16.46
N ARG A 275 25.67 -12.91 -17.80
CA ARG A 275 26.88 -13.19 -18.60
C ARG A 275 27.66 -11.94 -19.01
N GLU A 276 27.04 -10.79 -19.22
CA GLU A 276 27.69 -9.61 -19.79
C GLU A 276 27.82 -8.43 -18.81
N LYS A 277 28.98 -7.76 -18.85
CA LYS A 277 29.25 -6.46 -18.19
C LYS A 277 28.60 -5.25 -18.91
N ARG A 278 27.58 -5.46 -19.77
CA ARG A 278 26.96 -4.36 -20.53
C ARG A 278 25.94 -3.63 -19.67
N LYS A 279 25.98 -2.29 -19.69
CA LYS A 279 24.98 -1.46 -19.00
C LYS A 279 23.64 -1.54 -19.73
N VAL A 280 22.62 -2.09 -19.07
CA VAL A 280 21.22 -2.05 -19.55
C VAL A 280 20.78 -0.58 -19.66
N LYS A 281 20.24 -0.19 -20.81
CA LYS A 281 19.58 1.11 -20.97
C LYS A 281 18.28 1.11 -20.20
N LYS A 282 18.29 1.73 -19.02
CA LYS A 282 17.15 1.83 -18.10
C LYS A 282 16.04 2.72 -18.66
N TRP A 283 14.79 2.26 -18.57
CA TRP A 283 13.61 3.01 -18.98
C TRP A 283 13.14 4.02 -17.94
N HIS A 284 13.69 3.98 -16.73
CA HIS A 284 13.29 4.82 -15.59
C HIS A 284 11.80 4.66 -15.24
N ILE A 285 11.26 3.48 -15.50
CA ILE A 285 9.93 3.06 -15.05
C ILE A 285 10.17 2.13 -13.87
N ALA A 286 9.77 2.53 -12.67
CA ALA A 286 9.91 1.67 -11.50
C ALA A 286 8.87 0.55 -11.55
N ALA A 287 9.29 -0.68 -11.33
CA ALA A 287 8.47 -1.88 -11.39
C ALA A 287 8.60 -2.67 -10.09
N VAL A 288 7.45 -2.93 -9.44
CA VAL A 288 7.37 -3.80 -8.27
C VAL A 288 7.07 -5.22 -8.72
N TYR A 289 7.93 -6.18 -8.40
CA TYR A 289 7.79 -7.58 -8.77
C TYR A 289 8.45 -8.50 -7.74
N SER A 290 8.14 -9.79 -7.77
CA SER A 290 8.79 -10.78 -6.90
C SER A 290 9.94 -11.47 -7.63
N LEU A 291 11.03 -11.75 -6.91
CA LEU A 291 12.09 -12.63 -7.39
C LEU A 291 11.64 -14.10 -7.41
N GLU A 292 10.63 -14.45 -6.59
CA GLU A 292 9.94 -15.74 -6.62
C GLU A 292 9.20 -15.90 -7.96
N GLY A 293 9.32 -17.06 -8.59
CA GLY A 293 8.51 -17.40 -9.76
C GLY A 293 7.08 -17.72 -9.38
N GLN A 294 6.12 -17.25 -10.18
CA GLN A 294 4.70 -17.58 -10.00
C GLN A 294 4.50 -19.10 -10.03
N LYS A 295 3.77 -19.64 -9.04
CA LYS A 295 3.42 -21.07 -8.99
C LYS A 295 2.63 -21.51 -10.23
N ALA A 296 2.69 -22.81 -10.52
CA ALA A 296 1.88 -23.40 -11.58
C ALA A 296 0.38 -23.36 -11.23
N VAL A 297 -0.45 -23.19 -12.25
CA VAL A 297 -1.90 -23.24 -12.11
C VAL A 297 -2.31 -24.68 -11.75
N PRO A 298 -3.14 -24.89 -10.72
CA PRO A 298 -3.64 -26.22 -10.39
C PRO A 298 -4.48 -26.81 -11.53
N THR A 299 -4.29 -28.10 -11.82
CA THR A 299 -4.99 -28.82 -12.91
C THR A 299 -6.45 -29.15 -12.62
N VAL A 300 -6.87 -29.05 -11.35
CA VAL A 300 -8.22 -29.39 -10.89
C VAL A 300 -8.75 -28.18 -10.13
N ALA A 301 -9.80 -27.55 -10.65
CA ALA A 301 -10.43 -26.41 -10.01
C ALA A 301 -11.89 -26.74 -9.67
N ASP A 302 -12.10 -27.45 -8.57
CA ASP A 302 -13.45 -27.70 -8.03
C ASP A 302 -13.89 -26.54 -7.13
N THR A 303 -13.98 -25.33 -7.69
CA THR A 303 -14.61 -24.20 -6.98
C THR A 303 -15.55 -23.45 -7.90
N SER A 304 -16.84 -23.59 -7.60
CA SER A 304 -18.01 -23.00 -8.26
C SER A 304 -18.04 -21.46 -8.21
N SER A 305 -17.04 -20.82 -8.80
CA SER A 305 -17.06 -19.38 -8.99
C SER A 305 -17.83 -19.07 -10.27
N PHE A 306 -18.94 -18.34 -10.13
CA PHE A 306 -19.79 -17.84 -11.21
C PHE A 306 -19.06 -16.95 -12.25
N ARG A 307 -17.74 -16.72 -12.09
CA ARG A 307 -16.87 -15.93 -12.97
C ARG A 307 -15.55 -16.63 -13.35
N ARG A 308 -15.58 -17.93 -13.67
CA ARG A 308 -14.41 -18.67 -14.23
C ARG A 308 -13.09 -18.41 -13.45
N CYS A 309 -13.07 -18.62 -12.13
CA CYS A 309 -11.80 -18.79 -11.39
C CYS A 309 -11.25 -20.22 -11.51
N ASP A 310 -11.83 -21.04 -12.40
CA ASP A 310 -11.32 -22.36 -12.72
C ASP A 310 -9.98 -22.20 -13.43
N GLY A 311 -8.88 -22.59 -12.76
CA GLY A 311 -7.52 -22.42 -13.29
C GLY A 311 -6.89 -21.03 -13.06
N ALA A 312 -7.35 -20.26 -12.06
CA ALA A 312 -6.68 -19.03 -11.63
C ALA A 312 -5.67 -19.30 -10.49
N LEU A 313 -4.54 -18.58 -10.48
CA LEU A 313 -3.58 -18.65 -9.38
C LEU A 313 -4.14 -18.02 -8.11
N GLY A 314 -3.90 -18.66 -6.97
CA GLY A 314 -4.24 -18.13 -5.65
C GLY A 314 -3.42 -16.89 -5.29
N THR A 315 -3.93 -16.10 -4.35
CA THR A 315 -3.31 -14.86 -3.85
C THR A 315 -3.51 -14.74 -2.35
N ALA A 316 -2.64 -14.00 -1.68
CA ALA A 316 -2.79 -13.67 -0.27
C ALA A 316 -2.63 -12.16 -0.02
N CYS A 317 -3.34 -11.63 0.96
CA CYS A 317 -3.34 -10.20 1.30
C CYS A 317 -1.95 -9.70 1.72
N PHE A 318 -1.16 -10.48 2.44
CA PHE A 318 0.18 -10.05 2.88
C PHE A 318 1.16 -9.91 1.69
N VAL A 319 1.00 -10.68 0.61
CA VAL A 319 1.80 -10.51 -0.61
C VAL A 319 1.29 -9.29 -1.39
N THR A 320 0.02 -9.31 -1.78
CA THR A 320 -0.59 -8.28 -2.63
C THR A 320 -0.56 -6.88 -1.97
N GLY A 321 -0.76 -6.83 -0.65
CA GLY A 321 -0.58 -5.64 0.16
C GLY A 321 0.87 -5.16 0.20
N THR A 322 1.85 -6.05 0.36
CA THR A 322 3.28 -5.67 0.33
C THR A 322 3.70 -5.10 -1.03
N PHE A 323 3.23 -5.70 -2.13
CA PHE A 323 3.37 -5.10 -3.46
C PHE A 323 2.83 -3.66 -3.50
N GLY A 324 1.62 -3.46 -2.95
CA GLY A 324 0.98 -2.16 -2.89
C GLY A 324 1.74 -1.15 -2.02
N PHE A 325 2.27 -1.59 -0.88
CA PHE A 325 3.04 -0.77 0.06
C PHE A 325 4.39 -0.35 -0.53
N ILE A 326 5.10 -1.26 -1.22
CA ILE A 326 6.35 -0.93 -1.90
C ILE A 326 6.10 0.08 -3.03
N ALA A 327 5.03 -0.09 -3.81
CA ALA A 327 4.67 0.85 -4.87
C ALA A 327 4.34 2.25 -4.31
N ALA A 328 3.53 2.32 -3.26
CA ALA A 328 3.20 3.58 -2.58
C ALA A 328 4.44 4.23 -1.97
N SER A 329 5.27 3.46 -1.26
CA SER A 329 6.54 3.92 -0.67
C SER A 329 7.44 4.54 -1.74
N ARG A 330 7.54 3.93 -2.93
CA ARG A 330 8.34 4.48 -4.02
C ARG A 330 7.86 5.85 -4.50
N ILE A 331 6.54 6.07 -4.58
CA ILE A 331 5.95 7.36 -4.97
C ILE A 331 6.16 8.41 -3.87
N VAL A 332 5.88 8.06 -2.62
CA VAL A 332 6.07 8.95 -1.46
C VAL A 332 7.53 9.37 -1.37
N ASP A 333 8.48 8.44 -1.54
CA ASP A 333 9.91 8.73 -1.55
C ASP A 333 10.31 9.74 -2.63
N MET A 334 9.79 9.58 -3.86
CA MET A 334 10.07 10.52 -4.95
C MET A 334 9.53 11.92 -4.66
N ILE A 335 8.33 12.03 -4.08
CA ILE A 335 7.70 13.32 -3.76
C ILE A 335 8.39 13.98 -2.58
N ALA A 336 8.55 13.26 -1.47
CA ALA A 336 9.13 13.77 -0.23
C ALA A 336 10.57 14.24 -0.42
N LYS A 337 11.35 13.57 -1.28
CA LYS A 337 12.73 13.98 -1.62
C LYS A 337 12.82 15.00 -2.75
N GLY A 338 11.69 15.42 -3.35
CA GLY A 338 11.67 16.32 -4.51
C GLY A 338 12.36 15.73 -5.76
N LYS A 339 12.39 14.40 -5.88
CA LYS A 339 13.12 13.65 -6.94
C LYS A 339 12.16 12.81 -7.77
N LEU A 340 11.26 13.49 -8.49
CA LEU A 340 10.37 12.85 -9.46
C LEU A 340 11.17 12.31 -10.66
N ILE A 341 11.15 10.99 -10.84
CA ILE A 341 11.89 10.33 -11.91
C ILE A 341 11.07 10.34 -13.19
N THR A 342 11.61 10.98 -14.22
CA THR A 342 10.99 11.01 -15.55
C THR A 342 11.28 9.71 -16.30
N PRO A 343 10.26 8.96 -16.74
CA PRO A 343 10.44 7.74 -17.51
C PRO A 343 10.86 8.05 -18.96
N ARG A 344 11.49 7.10 -19.64
CA ARG A 344 12.04 7.23 -20.99
C ARG A 344 12.04 5.90 -21.75
N ARG A 345 12.11 5.96 -23.08
CA ARG A 345 12.17 4.77 -23.96
C ARG A 345 13.54 4.06 -23.96
N GLY A 346 14.59 4.72 -23.45
CA GLY A 346 15.98 4.24 -23.47
C GLY A 346 16.81 4.74 -24.65
#